data_AF-A0A9Q9B4U1-F1
#
_entry.id   AF-A0A9Q9B4U1-F1
#
_cell.length_a   1.000
_cell.length_b   1.000
_cell.length_c   1.000
_cell.angle_alpha   90.00
_cell.angle_beta   90.00
_cell.angle_gamma   90.00
#
_symmetry.space_group_name_H-M   'P 1'
#
loop_
_entity.id
_entity.type
_entity.pdbx_description
1 polymer ?
#
loop_
_entity_poly.entity_id
_entity_poly.type
_entity_poly.pdbx_seq_one_letter_code
_entity_poly.pdbx_strand_id
1 'polypeptide(L)'
;MKQKRLVSMIGMLGLLFSTVACSKNNKVALSDALEKNDIAAIEKIFSDIDQSSLNKLTTENPSSVGDFSYKLNKDESGIVITGYNGSGGLVIIPSEIEGYPVKRIDTLAFRENNDIISVIIPFSVETMGTGCFYECDNLTSVFIPSTVTTIGNKAFFGCDSLSVLKIMPGVKTIGEQSFVRCNSLTKVTLPEPLEKISTAAFGECENLLEIHLADTIKVIEKGAFLRCKNLQSANIPKNIKDFGVGCFKDCVELCNLEIPEEIKKLVVSEFNSSFEGCKKLPIATRKRLKELGYTGRYNTF
;
A
#
# COMPACT_ATOMS: atom_id res chain seq x y z
N MET A 1 -27.44 0.01 -10.54
CA MET A 1 -26.32 -0.76 -9.94
C MET A 1 -24.98 0.01 -9.81
N LYS A 2 -24.88 1.29 -10.19
CA LYS A 2 -23.65 2.11 -10.06
C LYS A 2 -23.47 2.85 -8.72
N GLN A 3 -24.33 2.63 -7.71
CA GLN A 3 -24.33 3.40 -6.45
C GLN A 3 -23.77 2.67 -5.22
N LYS A 4 -23.22 1.45 -5.37
CA LYS A 4 -22.58 0.72 -4.24
C LYS A 4 -21.04 0.79 -4.21
N ARG A 5 -20.40 1.45 -5.20
CA ARG A 5 -18.92 1.54 -5.28
C ARG A 5 -18.34 2.85 -4.72
N LEU A 6 -19.18 3.79 -4.26
CA LEU A 6 -18.72 5.08 -3.71
C LEU A 6 -18.53 5.06 -2.18
N VAL A 7 -18.77 3.93 -1.51
CA VAL A 7 -18.76 3.84 -0.04
C VAL A 7 -17.39 3.41 0.53
N SER A 8 -16.46 2.85 -0.26
CA SER A 8 -15.13 2.46 0.25
C SER A 8 -14.05 3.54 0.20
N MET A 9 -14.25 4.61 -0.60
CA MET A 9 -13.44 5.83 -0.50
C MET A 9 -13.89 6.73 0.66
N ILE A 10 -15.10 6.54 1.22
CA ILE A 10 -15.61 7.41 2.30
C ILE A 10 -15.16 6.93 3.69
N GLY A 11 -14.48 5.80 3.87
CA GLY A 11 -14.02 5.37 5.20
C GLY A 11 -12.79 6.16 5.67
N MET A 12 -11.65 5.93 5.02
CA MET A 12 -10.39 6.61 5.28
C MET A 12 -10.43 8.08 4.89
N LEU A 13 -10.97 8.34 3.71
CA LEU A 13 -11.16 9.69 3.25
C LEU A 13 -12.29 10.32 4.04
N GLY A 14 -13.32 9.62 4.55
CA GLY A 14 -14.33 10.22 5.46
C GLY A 14 -13.88 10.45 6.89
N LEU A 15 -12.89 9.72 7.40
CA LEU A 15 -12.18 9.99 8.65
C LEU A 15 -11.12 11.09 8.47
N LEU A 16 -10.42 11.13 7.33
CA LEU A 16 -9.66 12.29 6.88
C LEU A 16 -10.61 13.48 6.61
N PHE A 17 -11.80 13.28 6.07
CA PHE A 17 -12.77 14.34 5.75
C PHE A 17 -13.58 14.74 6.98
N SER A 18 -13.65 13.92 8.04
CA SER A 18 -14.11 14.38 9.34
C SER A 18 -12.99 15.18 10.00
N THR A 19 -11.73 14.73 9.95
CA THR A 19 -10.56 15.44 10.52
C THR A 19 -10.12 16.71 9.78
N VAL A 20 -10.35 16.82 8.47
CA VAL A 20 -9.97 17.96 7.59
C VAL A 20 -11.09 19.00 7.48
N ALA A 21 -12.34 18.68 7.86
CA ALA A 21 -13.50 19.53 7.62
C ALA A 21 -13.97 20.30 8.86
N CYS A 22 -13.33 21.45 9.11
CA CYS A 22 -14.07 22.58 9.70
C CYS A 22 -14.91 23.34 8.63
N SER A 23 -14.81 22.97 7.33
CA SER A 23 -15.74 23.44 6.29
C SER A 23 -15.94 22.42 5.16
N LYS A 24 -17.13 22.38 4.54
CA LYS A 24 -17.43 21.53 3.36
C LYS A 24 -16.46 21.75 2.18
N ASN A 25 -15.74 22.88 2.14
CA ASN A 25 -14.83 23.24 1.06
C ASN A 25 -13.50 22.45 1.10
N ASN A 26 -12.95 22.18 2.30
CA ASN A 26 -11.69 21.43 2.44
C ASN A 26 -11.85 19.95 2.10
N LYS A 27 -13.05 19.39 2.33
CA LYS A 27 -13.39 18.02 1.95
C LYS A 27 -13.34 17.80 0.44
N VAL A 28 -13.94 18.69 -0.34
CA VAL A 28 -13.89 18.59 -1.81
C VAL A 28 -12.45 18.80 -2.29
N ALA A 29 -11.75 19.81 -1.75
CA ALA A 29 -10.36 20.10 -2.12
C ALA A 29 -9.40 18.93 -1.84
N LEU A 30 -9.52 18.24 -0.70
CA LEU A 30 -8.66 17.10 -0.38
C LEU A 30 -8.98 15.88 -1.26
N SER A 31 -10.27 15.63 -1.56
CA SER A 31 -10.67 14.57 -2.48
C SER A 31 -10.04 14.79 -3.84
N ASP A 32 -10.20 15.99 -4.38
CA ASP A 32 -9.67 16.38 -5.68
C ASP A 32 -8.14 16.31 -5.71
N ALA A 33 -7.48 16.75 -4.62
CA ALA A 33 -6.03 16.70 -4.51
C ALA A 33 -5.50 15.26 -4.43
N LEU A 34 -6.16 14.37 -3.69
CA LEU A 34 -5.78 12.95 -3.60
C LEU A 34 -6.04 12.17 -4.89
N GLU A 35 -7.09 12.52 -5.63
CA GLU A 35 -7.37 11.97 -6.96
C GLU A 35 -6.32 12.42 -7.98
N LYS A 36 -5.89 13.68 -7.91
CA LYS A 36 -4.86 14.24 -8.81
C LYS A 36 -3.42 13.96 -8.37
N ASN A 37 -3.23 13.38 -7.18
CA ASN A 37 -1.94 13.31 -6.50
C ASN A 37 -1.25 14.70 -6.41
N ASP A 38 -2.02 15.77 -6.16
CA ASP A 38 -1.51 17.13 -5.96
C ASP A 38 -0.85 17.22 -4.58
N ILE A 39 0.44 16.88 -4.52
CA ILE A 39 1.21 16.81 -3.27
C ILE A 39 1.19 18.15 -2.53
N ALA A 40 1.37 19.27 -3.24
CA ALA A 40 1.42 20.60 -2.63
C ALA A 40 0.07 20.97 -2.01
N ALA A 41 -1.04 20.66 -2.68
CA ALA A 41 -2.37 20.87 -2.11
C ALA A 41 -2.64 19.96 -0.90
N ILE A 42 -2.21 18.69 -0.96
CA ILE A 42 -2.35 17.75 0.17
C ILE A 42 -1.52 18.24 1.35
N GLU A 43 -0.23 18.51 1.18
CA GLU A 43 0.67 19.00 2.23
C GLU A 43 0.14 20.29 2.85
N LYS A 44 -0.34 21.23 2.05
CA LYS A 44 -0.95 22.46 2.53
C LYS A 44 -2.20 22.19 3.37
N ILE A 45 -3.08 21.30 2.92
CA ILE A 45 -4.27 20.91 3.67
C ILE A 45 -3.87 20.26 5.00
N PHE A 46 -2.83 19.42 5.01
CA PHE A 46 -2.34 18.78 6.24
C PHE A 46 -1.61 19.76 7.18
N SER A 47 -0.91 20.78 6.65
CA SER A 47 -0.25 21.81 7.47
C SER A 47 -1.24 22.78 8.12
N ASP A 48 -2.36 23.03 7.45
CA ASP A 48 -3.42 23.91 7.95
C ASP A 48 -4.26 23.23 9.06
N ILE A 49 -4.08 21.92 9.27
CA ILE A 49 -4.75 21.17 10.34
C ILE A 49 -3.87 21.21 11.59
N ASP A 50 -4.21 22.07 12.54
CA ASP A 50 -3.56 22.05 13.84
C ASP A 50 -4.01 20.82 14.67
N GLN A 51 -3.13 20.34 15.54
CA GLN A 51 -3.41 19.22 16.44
C GLN A 51 -4.68 19.47 17.30
N SER A 52 -4.99 20.75 17.58
CA SER A 52 -6.14 21.15 18.39
C SER A 52 -7.50 20.96 17.68
N SER A 53 -7.53 21.11 16.35
CA SER A 53 -8.70 20.84 15.51
C SER A 53 -8.87 19.34 15.31
N LEU A 54 -7.75 18.61 15.15
CA LEU A 54 -7.72 17.16 15.06
C LEU A 54 -8.30 16.49 16.33
N ASN A 55 -7.94 17.03 17.51
CA ASN A 55 -8.40 16.53 18.81
C ASN A 55 -9.89 16.76 19.10
N LYS A 56 -10.58 17.62 18.34
CA LYS A 56 -12.03 17.89 18.48
C LYS A 56 -12.89 16.95 17.63
N LEU A 57 -12.28 16.12 16.79
CA LEU A 57 -12.95 15.35 15.74
C LEU A 57 -13.08 13.86 16.06
N THR A 58 -12.61 13.46 17.24
CA THR A 58 -12.76 12.12 17.79
C THR A 58 -13.68 12.18 19.02
N THR A 59 -14.63 11.24 19.12
CA THR A 59 -15.37 10.98 20.38
C THR A 59 -14.57 10.12 21.37
N GLU A 60 -13.39 9.67 20.94
CA GLU A 60 -12.43 8.84 21.66
C GLU A 60 -11.10 9.60 21.75
N ASN A 61 -10.40 9.53 22.88
CA ASN A 61 -9.21 10.34 23.13
C ASN A 61 -8.17 10.18 22.00
N PRO A 62 -7.80 11.26 21.29
CA PRO A 62 -6.77 11.20 20.25
C PRO A 62 -5.43 10.79 20.85
N SER A 63 -4.60 10.08 20.08
CA SER A 63 -3.30 9.62 20.58
C SER A 63 -2.44 10.80 21.04
N SER A 64 -1.90 10.72 22.25
CA SER A 64 -1.01 11.71 22.83
C SER A 64 0.45 11.39 22.55
N VAL A 65 1.37 12.36 22.67
CA VAL A 65 2.82 12.07 22.58
C VAL A 65 3.24 11.01 23.61
N GLY A 66 2.60 10.99 24.79
CA GLY A 66 2.87 10.00 25.84
C GLY A 66 2.46 8.56 25.48
N ASP A 67 1.68 8.38 24.42
CA ASP A 67 1.26 7.06 23.95
C ASP A 67 2.37 6.38 23.13
N PHE A 68 3.38 7.14 22.67
CA PHE A 68 4.44 6.65 21.81
C PHE A 68 5.72 6.41 22.61
N SER A 69 6.36 5.27 22.39
CA SER A 69 7.76 5.06 22.75
C SER A 69 8.63 5.50 21.59
N TYR A 70 9.70 6.26 21.86
CA TYR A 70 10.57 6.80 20.82
C TYR A 70 12.02 6.97 21.27
N LYS A 71 12.90 7.19 20.30
CA LYS A 71 14.32 7.51 20.49
C LYS A 71 14.81 8.46 19.40
N LEU A 72 15.89 9.18 19.66
CA LEU A 72 16.63 9.86 18.59
C LEU A 72 17.28 8.85 17.64
N ASN A 73 17.33 9.19 16.35
CA ASN A 73 18.15 8.47 15.39
C ASN A 73 19.66 8.69 15.67
N LYS A 74 20.51 7.86 15.05
CA LYS A 74 21.96 7.82 15.35
C LYS A 74 22.69 9.14 15.10
N ASP A 75 22.21 9.91 14.15
CA ASP A 75 22.71 11.22 13.74
C ASP A 75 21.97 12.38 14.41
N GLU A 76 21.07 12.09 15.36
CA GLU A 76 20.25 13.05 16.12
C GLU A 76 19.44 14.02 15.26
N SER A 77 19.23 13.68 13.98
CA SER A 77 18.50 14.50 13.01
C SER A 77 16.98 14.30 13.06
N GLY A 78 16.47 13.41 13.90
CA GLY A 78 15.03 13.16 14.05
C GLY A 78 14.67 12.00 14.97
N ILE A 79 13.36 11.82 15.16
CA ILE A 79 12.77 10.85 16.08
C ILE A 79 12.40 9.56 15.34
N VAL A 80 12.63 8.44 16.01
CA VAL A 80 12.22 7.09 15.61
C VAL A 80 11.16 6.61 16.60
N ILE A 81 9.93 6.39 16.14
CA ILE A 81 8.86 5.76 16.92
C ILE A 81 9.18 4.27 17.05
N THR A 82 9.37 3.78 18.26
CA THR A 82 9.72 2.38 18.55
C THR A 82 8.57 1.57 19.13
N GLY A 83 7.47 2.21 19.52
CA GLY A 83 6.32 1.55 20.13
C GLY A 83 5.11 2.47 20.22
N TYR A 84 3.92 1.87 20.31
CA TYR A 84 2.68 2.56 20.65
C TYR A 84 1.92 1.78 21.72
N ASN A 85 1.61 2.45 22.83
CA ASN A 85 0.92 1.91 24.00
C ASN A 85 -0.39 2.68 24.31
N GLY A 86 -0.87 3.49 23.37
CA GLY A 86 -2.12 4.23 23.53
C GLY A 86 -3.35 3.34 23.38
N SER A 87 -4.53 3.92 23.54
CA SER A 87 -5.80 3.19 23.59
C SER A 87 -6.32 2.66 22.25
N GLY A 88 -5.66 2.96 21.12
CA GLY A 88 -6.11 2.54 19.79
C GLY A 88 -7.07 3.52 19.11
N GLY A 89 -7.94 3.01 18.24
CA GLY A 89 -8.85 3.80 17.43
C GLY A 89 -8.14 4.52 16.26
N LEU A 90 -8.31 5.83 16.18
CA LEU A 90 -7.55 6.69 15.27
C LEU A 90 -6.23 7.10 15.94
N VAL A 91 -5.11 6.65 15.36
CA VAL A 91 -3.77 7.06 15.78
C VAL A 91 -3.24 8.12 14.83
N ILE A 92 -2.82 9.24 15.40
CA ILE A 92 -2.11 10.29 14.69
C ILE A 92 -0.67 10.31 15.21
N ILE A 93 0.26 9.88 14.35
CA ILE A 93 1.67 9.96 14.69
C ILE A 93 2.06 11.45 14.65
N PRO A 94 2.63 12.00 15.74
CA PRO A 94 3.02 13.41 15.76
C PRO A 94 4.09 13.68 14.71
N SER A 95 4.03 14.84 14.05
CA SER A 95 5.05 15.22 13.06
C SER A 95 6.39 15.56 13.71
N GLU A 96 6.36 15.98 14.98
CA GLU A 96 7.49 16.40 15.79
C GLU A 96 7.32 15.95 17.24
N ILE A 97 8.40 15.53 17.89
CA ILE A 97 8.46 15.27 19.33
C ILE A 97 9.70 15.98 19.88
N GLU A 98 9.52 16.79 20.94
CA GLU A 98 10.61 17.52 21.61
C GLU A 98 11.46 18.41 20.69
N GLY A 99 10.86 19.03 19.66
CA GLY A 99 11.60 19.86 18.70
C GLY A 99 12.24 19.10 17.54
N TYR A 100 12.12 17.76 17.52
CA TYR A 100 12.73 16.91 16.48
C TYR A 100 11.65 16.28 15.59
N PRO A 101 11.81 16.30 14.25
CA PRO A 101 10.84 15.71 13.33
C PRO A 101 10.81 14.18 13.49
N VAL A 102 9.62 13.59 13.46
CA VAL A 102 9.45 12.12 13.45
C VAL A 102 9.75 11.59 12.06
N LYS A 103 10.92 10.96 11.90
CA LYS A 103 11.43 10.50 10.60
C LYS A 103 11.16 9.03 10.30
N ARG A 104 10.91 8.21 11.32
CA ARG A 104 10.84 6.76 11.14
C ARG A 104 9.87 6.09 12.10
N ILE A 105 9.16 5.11 11.58
CA ILE A 105 8.45 4.11 12.36
C ILE A 105 9.37 2.88 12.40
N ASP A 106 9.84 2.46 13.58
CA ASP A 106 10.78 1.36 13.74
C ASP A 106 10.12 0.00 13.47
N THR A 107 10.98 -1.01 13.41
CA THR A 107 10.61 -2.41 13.34
C THR A 107 9.64 -2.75 14.47
N LEU A 108 8.49 -3.36 14.12
CA LEU A 108 7.45 -3.83 15.04
C LEU A 108 6.80 -2.76 15.94
N ALA A 109 6.91 -1.46 15.64
CA ALA A 109 6.43 -0.40 16.53
C ALA A 109 4.93 -0.48 16.90
N PHE A 110 4.08 -1.02 16.02
CA PHE A 110 2.65 -1.24 16.24
C PHE A 110 2.27 -2.71 16.13
N ARG A 111 3.22 -3.65 16.19
CA ARG A 111 2.96 -5.08 15.97
C ARG A 111 1.81 -5.60 16.85
N GLU A 112 0.94 -6.41 16.24
CA GLU A 112 -0.19 -7.10 16.87
C GLU A 112 -1.14 -6.15 17.61
N ASN A 113 -1.14 -4.87 17.25
CA ASN A 113 -2.03 -3.90 17.84
C ASN A 113 -3.40 -3.99 17.14
N ASN A 114 -4.32 -4.68 17.81
CA ASN A 114 -5.70 -4.83 17.34
C ASN A 114 -6.63 -3.74 17.88
N ASP A 115 -6.12 -2.79 18.66
CA ASP A 115 -6.92 -1.65 19.10
C ASP A 115 -6.89 -0.52 18.06
N ILE A 116 -5.84 -0.44 17.21
CA ILE A 116 -5.77 0.54 16.12
C ILE A 116 -6.73 0.20 14.98
N ILE A 117 -7.53 1.17 14.57
CA ILE A 117 -8.49 1.08 13.46
C ILE A 117 -7.96 1.86 12.24
N SER A 118 -7.28 2.98 12.46
CA SER A 118 -6.73 3.83 11.41
C SER A 118 -5.49 4.56 11.88
N VAL A 119 -4.55 4.83 10.97
CA VAL A 119 -3.30 5.52 11.27
C VAL A 119 -3.04 6.63 10.27
N ILE A 120 -2.76 7.83 10.78
CA ILE A 120 -2.26 8.97 10.00
C ILE A 120 -0.75 9.09 10.23
N ILE A 121 0.00 8.90 9.15
CA ILE A 121 1.46 9.03 9.12
C ILE A 121 1.79 10.46 8.64
N PRO A 122 2.55 11.26 9.42
CA PRO A 122 2.85 12.63 9.06
C PRO A 122 3.90 12.71 7.95
N PHE A 123 3.91 13.82 7.22
CA PHE A 123 4.87 14.08 6.13
C PHE A 123 6.33 14.19 6.60
N SER A 124 6.61 14.19 7.90
CA SER A 124 7.99 14.08 8.41
C SER A 124 8.56 12.66 8.31
N VAL A 125 7.72 11.62 8.17
CA VAL A 125 8.17 10.22 8.16
C VAL A 125 8.74 9.84 6.79
N GLU A 126 9.98 9.36 6.78
CA GLU A 126 10.73 8.97 5.59
C GLU A 126 10.81 7.44 5.41
N THR A 127 10.74 6.69 6.51
CA THR A 127 10.94 5.22 6.52
C THR A 127 9.98 4.50 7.45
N MET A 128 9.41 3.40 6.97
CA MET A 128 8.61 2.46 7.75
C MET A 128 9.36 1.14 7.91
N GLY A 129 9.59 0.72 9.15
CA GLY A 129 10.40 -0.44 9.50
C GLY A 129 9.75 -1.79 9.19
N THR A 130 10.56 -2.85 9.34
CA THR A 130 10.11 -4.23 9.16
C THR A 130 8.97 -4.56 10.13
N GLY A 131 7.84 -5.00 9.60
CA GLY A 131 6.67 -5.37 10.40
C GLY A 131 6.14 -4.28 11.31
N CYS A 132 6.32 -2.99 10.97
CA CYS A 132 5.88 -1.89 11.82
C CYS A 132 4.38 -1.94 12.18
N PHE A 133 3.53 -2.53 11.33
CA PHE A 133 2.11 -2.82 11.58
C PHE A 133 1.79 -4.33 11.37
N TYR A 134 2.75 -5.20 11.69
CA TYR A 134 2.58 -6.66 11.55
C TYR A 134 1.37 -7.15 12.36
N GLU A 135 0.44 -7.88 11.74
CA GLU A 135 -0.76 -8.47 12.35
C GLU A 135 -1.63 -7.46 13.13
N CYS A 136 -1.76 -6.22 12.63
CA CYS A 136 -2.78 -5.29 13.09
C CYS A 136 -4.12 -5.60 12.39
N ASP A 137 -4.83 -6.62 12.85
CA ASP A 137 -5.97 -7.23 12.15
C ASP A 137 -7.15 -6.26 12.01
N ASN A 138 -7.33 -5.32 12.94
CA ASN A 138 -8.40 -4.31 12.93
C ASN A 138 -8.04 -3.03 12.16
N LEU A 139 -6.80 -2.90 11.66
CA LEU A 139 -6.37 -1.73 10.91
C LEU A 139 -7.09 -1.69 9.55
N THR A 140 -8.05 -0.78 9.41
CA THR A 140 -8.91 -0.67 8.23
C THR A 140 -8.35 0.25 7.14
N SER A 141 -7.54 1.24 7.53
CA SER A 141 -7.08 2.28 6.62
C SER A 141 -5.71 2.87 6.94
N VAL A 142 -4.89 3.06 5.90
CA VAL A 142 -3.52 3.62 6.02
C VAL A 142 -3.22 4.62 4.91
N PHE A 143 -2.74 5.80 5.32
CA PHE A 143 -2.22 6.85 4.45
C PHE A 143 -0.69 6.86 4.51
N ILE A 144 -0.04 6.65 3.38
CA ILE A 144 1.42 6.69 3.26
C ILE A 144 1.80 7.98 2.50
N PRO A 145 2.41 8.98 3.17
CA PRO A 145 2.73 10.27 2.56
C PRO A 145 3.87 10.18 1.55
N SER A 146 4.02 11.21 0.72
CA SER A 146 5.02 11.29 -0.36
C SER A 146 6.47 11.26 0.14
N THR A 147 6.69 11.60 1.41
CA THR A 147 8.00 11.59 2.03
C THR A 147 8.47 10.20 2.44
N VAL A 148 7.56 9.22 2.58
CA VAL A 148 7.95 7.83 2.81
C VAL A 148 8.60 7.27 1.55
N THR A 149 9.88 6.92 1.67
CA THR A 149 10.65 6.33 0.56
C THR A 149 10.72 4.80 0.66
N THR A 150 10.56 4.24 1.85
CA THR A 150 10.73 2.81 2.12
C THR A 150 9.63 2.28 3.03
N ILE A 151 8.94 1.24 2.55
CA ILE A 151 8.05 0.37 3.33
C ILE A 151 8.80 -0.94 3.59
N GLY A 152 9.08 -1.25 4.84
CA GLY A 152 9.88 -2.41 5.24
C GLY A 152 9.22 -3.76 4.95
N ASN A 153 10.00 -4.83 5.08
CA ASN A 153 9.52 -6.20 4.93
C ASN A 153 8.39 -6.46 5.93
N LYS A 154 7.33 -7.16 5.49
CA LYS A 154 6.18 -7.53 6.32
C LYS A 154 5.47 -6.34 7.00
N ALA A 155 5.68 -5.10 6.57
CA ALA A 155 5.20 -3.89 7.26
C ALA A 155 3.71 -3.95 7.65
N PHE A 156 2.86 -4.52 6.80
CA PHE A 156 1.42 -4.73 7.00
C PHE A 156 1.03 -6.21 6.80
N PHE A 157 1.97 -7.13 7.04
CA PHE A 157 1.67 -8.56 6.93
C PHE A 157 0.53 -8.89 7.88
N GLY A 158 -0.52 -9.54 7.39
CA GLY A 158 -1.65 -9.97 8.20
C GLY A 158 -2.61 -8.86 8.61
N CYS A 159 -2.52 -7.63 8.10
CA CYS A 159 -3.57 -6.61 8.32
C CYS A 159 -4.87 -6.97 7.58
N ASP A 160 -5.62 -7.95 8.08
CA ASP A 160 -6.74 -8.59 7.38
C ASP A 160 -7.86 -7.60 7.03
N SER A 161 -8.16 -6.64 7.93
CA SER A 161 -9.18 -5.62 7.72
C SER A 161 -8.74 -4.44 6.85
N LEU A 162 -7.48 -4.37 6.42
CA LEU A 162 -6.96 -3.24 5.65
C LEU A 162 -7.65 -3.19 4.28
N SER A 163 -8.59 -2.26 4.13
CA SER A 163 -9.43 -2.13 2.93
C SER A 163 -9.12 -0.87 2.14
N VAL A 164 -8.55 0.15 2.79
CA VAL A 164 -8.18 1.40 2.16
C VAL A 164 -6.69 1.68 2.35
N LEU A 165 -5.95 1.59 1.25
CA LEU A 165 -4.52 1.87 1.21
C LEU A 165 -4.27 2.96 0.16
N LYS A 166 -3.78 4.12 0.62
CA LYS A 166 -3.30 5.18 -0.28
C LYS A 166 -1.80 5.33 -0.10
N ILE A 167 -1.06 5.08 -1.18
CA ILE A 167 0.38 5.29 -1.26
C ILE A 167 0.63 6.49 -2.18
N MET A 168 1.22 7.56 -1.65
CA MET A 168 1.57 8.74 -2.44
C MET A 168 2.85 8.54 -3.28
N PRO A 169 3.04 9.35 -4.34
CA PRO A 169 4.31 9.38 -5.08
C PRO A 169 5.49 9.66 -4.16
N GLY A 170 6.54 8.83 -4.24
CA GLY A 170 7.73 8.95 -3.39
C GLY A 170 8.26 7.63 -2.85
N VAL A 171 7.39 6.62 -2.69
CA VAL A 171 7.79 5.27 -2.27
C VAL A 171 8.66 4.63 -3.35
N LYS A 172 9.93 4.39 -3.00
CA LYS A 172 10.94 3.76 -3.86
C LYS A 172 11.03 2.26 -3.63
N THR A 173 10.71 1.81 -2.42
CA THR A 173 10.84 0.42 -2.00
C THR A 173 9.61 -0.04 -1.23
N ILE A 174 9.00 -1.13 -1.69
CA ILE A 174 8.07 -1.95 -0.91
C ILE A 174 8.77 -3.27 -0.61
N GLY A 175 8.89 -3.62 0.67
CA GLY A 175 9.60 -4.79 1.15
C GLY A 175 8.94 -6.11 0.78
N GLU A 176 9.66 -7.20 1.09
CA GLU A 176 9.15 -8.55 0.93
C GLU A 176 7.97 -8.78 1.87
N GLN A 177 6.92 -9.41 1.34
CA GLN A 177 5.72 -9.77 2.09
C GLN A 177 4.99 -8.60 2.76
N SER A 178 5.22 -7.34 2.34
CA SER A 178 4.73 -6.15 3.06
C SER A 178 3.22 -6.10 3.24
N PHE A 179 2.43 -6.65 2.33
CA PHE A 179 0.96 -6.65 2.38
C PHE A 179 0.39 -8.06 2.27
N VAL A 180 1.15 -9.10 2.65
CA VAL A 180 0.63 -10.48 2.60
C VAL A 180 -0.58 -10.62 3.50
N ARG A 181 -1.62 -11.31 3.03
CA ARG A 181 -2.88 -11.53 3.77
C ARG A 181 -3.60 -10.24 4.18
N CYS A 182 -3.40 -9.13 3.48
CA CYS A 182 -4.28 -7.96 3.57
C CYS A 182 -5.60 -8.23 2.83
N ASN A 183 -6.42 -9.14 3.37
CA ASN A 183 -7.54 -9.73 2.63
C ASN A 183 -8.66 -8.76 2.32
N SER A 184 -8.79 -7.63 3.02
CA SER A 184 -9.83 -6.65 2.72
C SER A 184 -9.45 -5.65 1.60
N LEU A 185 -8.20 -5.68 1.11
CA LEU A 185 -7.78 -4.85 -0.02
C LEU A 185 -8.54 -5.28 -1.27
N THR A 186 -9.16 -4.32 -1.95
CA THR A 186 -9.92 -4.56 -3.20
C THR A 186 -9.29 -3.91 -4.42
N LYS A 187 -8.63 -2.76 -4.23
CA LYS A 187 -7.92 -2.05 -5.29
C LYS A 187 -6.65 -1.43 -4.74
N VAL A 188 -5.55 -1.60 -5.47
CA VAL A 188 -4.25 -1.00 -5.11
C VAL A 188 -3.70 -0.25 -6.31
N THR A 189 -3.17 0.96 -6.09
CA THR A 189 -2.42 1.71 -7.09
C THR A 189 -1.01 1.92 -6.55
N LEU A 190 -0.02 1.40 -7.28
CA LEU A 190 1.38 1.55 -6.91
C LEU A 190 1.95 2.84 -7.54
N PRO A 191 2.66 3.66 -6.75
CA PRO A 191 3.16 4.95 -7.22
C PRO A 191 4.50 4.85 -7.95
N GLU A 192 4.82 5.88 -8.74
CA GLU A 192 6.20 6.17 -9.12
C GLU A 192 6.97 6.75 -7.91
N PRO A 193 8.29 6.52 -7.80
CA PRO A 193 9.20 5.92 -8.78
C PRO A 193 9.48 4.42 -8.53
N LEU A 194 8.55 3.67 -7.93
CA LEU A 194 8.75 2.27 -7.57
C LEU A 194 9.22 1.44 -8.78
N GLU A 195 10.38 0.77 -8.67
CA GLU A 195 10.97 0.03 -9.79
C GLU A 195 10.70 -1.48 -9.75
N LYS A 196 10.28 -2.00 -8.60
CA LYS A 196 10.05 -3.44 -8.41
C LYS A 196 8.92 -3.74 -7.44
N ILE A 197 8.29 -4.88 -7.65
CA ILE A 197 7.35 -5.47 -6.69
C ILE A 197 8.05 -6.65 -6.04
N SER A 198 8.37 -6.52 -4.75
CA SER A 198 9.20 -7.49 -4.05
C SER A 198 8.50 -8.83 -3.83
N THR A 199 9.31 -9.83 -3.46
CA THR A 199 8.87 -11.21 -3.22
C THR A 199 7.64 -11.25 -2.32
N ALA A 200 6.57 -11.83 -2.85
CA ALA A 200 5.27 -11.97 -2.20
C ALA A 200 4.68 -10.67 -1.62
N ALA A 201 5.04 -9.48 -2.12
CA ALA A 201 4.61 -8.21 -1.54
C ALA A 201 3.09 -8.10 -1.31
N PHE A 202 2.26 -8.68 -2.18
CA PHE A 202 0.79 -8.74 -2.08
C PHE A 202 0.28 -10.19 -2.11
N GLY A 203 1.10 -11.16 -1.70
CA GLY A 203 0.69 -12.58 -1.67
C GLY A 203 -0.54 -12.80 -0.78
N GLU A 204 -1.46 -13.64 -1.20
CA GLU A 204 -2.67 -14.01 -0.47
C GLU A 204 -3.56 -12.79 -0.12
N CYS A 205 -3.53 -11.71 -0.91
CA CYS A 205 -4.57 -10.67 -0.85
C CYS A 205 -5.84 -11.18 -1.54
N GLU A 206 -6.63 -12.02 -0.87
CA GLU A 206 -7.64 -12.84 -1.55
C GLU A 206 -8.79 -12.04 -2.17
N ASN A 207 -9.15 -10.85 -1.64
CA ASN A 207 -10.19 -9.99 -2.23
C ASN A 207 -9.66 -8.88 -3.14
N LEU A 208 -8.35 -8.84 -3.44
CA LEU A 208 -7.80 -7.86 -4.37
C LEU A 208 -8.41 -8.11 -5.75
N LEU A 209 -9.14 -7.13 -6.28
CA LEU A 209 -9.82 -7.21 -7.58
C LEU A 209 -9.00 -6.59 -8.70
N GLU A 210 -8.30 -5.50 -8.41
CA GLU A 210 -7.60 -4.68 -9.38
C GLU A 210 -6.29 -4.16 -8.79
N ILE A 211 -5.20 -4.28 -9.55
CA ILE A 211 -3.96 -3.61 -9.23
C ILE A 211 -3.45 -2.75 -10.39
N HIS A 212 -3.10 -1.51 -10.07
CA HIS A 212 -2.44 -0.62 -11.00
C HIS A 212 -0.94 -0.55 -10.73
N LEU A 213 -0.16 -1.00 -11.70
CA LEU A 213 1.30 -0.99 -11.68
C LEU A 213 1.82 0.29 -12.33
N ALA A 214 2.78 0.97 -11.70
CA ALA A 214 3.46 2.13 -12.29
C ALA A 214 4.33 1.71 -13.48
N ASP A 215 4.46 2.60 -14.48
CA ASP A 215 5.28 2.38 -15.69
C ASP A 215 6.79 2.25 -15.38
N THR A 216 7.22 2.71 -14.21
CA THR A 216 8.59 2.58 -13.69
C THR A 216 8.93 1.16 -13.24
N ILE A 217 7.94 0.29 -13.02
CA ILE A 217 8.17 -1.08 -12.55
C ILE A 217 8.81 -1.93 -13.66
N LYS A 218 10.00 -2.45 -13.37
CA LYS A 218 10.82 -3.28 -14.26
C LYS A 218 10.75 -4.77 -13.92
N VAL A 219 10.43 -5.12 -12.68
CA VAL A 219 10.43 -6.52 -12.20
C VAL A 219 9.25 -6.76 -11.25
N ILE A 220 8.54 -7.87 -11.48
CA ILE A 220 7.59 -8.43 -10.51
C ILE A 220 8.23 -9.70 -9.94
N GLU A 221 8.67 -9.68 -8.68
CA GLU A 221 9.42 -10.79 -8.10
C GLU A 221 8.53 -12.02 -7.77
N LYS A 222 9.19 -13.08 -7.30
CA LYS A 222 8.57 -14.37 -6.96
C LYS A 222 7.32 -14.19 -6.10
N GLY A 223 6.21 -14.78 -6.55
CA GLY A 223 4.98 -14.83 -5.76
C GLY A 223 4.34 -13.48 -5.43
N ALA A 224 4.72 -12.37 -6.06
CA ALA A 224 4.25 -11.01 -5.72
C ALA A 224 2.73 -10.91 -5.49
N PHE A 225 1.93 -11.62 -6.29
CA PHE A 225 0.47 -11.73 -6.22
C PHE A 225 0.00 -13.18 -6.08
N LEU A 226 0.84 -14.07 -5.53
CA LEU A 226 0.50 -15.47 -5.30
C LEU A 226 -0.86 -15.58 -4.60
N ARG A 227 -1.80 -16.36 -5.13
CA ARG A 227 -3.13 -16.61 -4.55
C ARG A 227 -3.96 -15.34 -4.30
N CYS A 228 -3.78 -14.27 -5.09
CA CYS A 228 -4.78 -13.21 -5.18
C CYS A 228 -6.00 -13.72 -5.96
N LYS A 229 -6.80 -14.59 -5.33
CA LYS A 229 -7.80 -15.42 -6.01
C LYS A 229 -8.85 -14.60 -6.77
N ASN A 230 -9.25 -13.44 -6.25
CA ASN A 230 -10.21 -12.56 -6.89
C ASN A 230 -9.60 -11.49 -7.81
N LEU A 231 -8.27 -11.51 -8.05
CA LEU A 231 -7.62 -10.53 -8.91
C LEU A 231 -8.11 -10.71 -10.33
N GLN A 232 -8.86 -9.72 -10.82
CA GLN A 232 -9.45 -9.71 -12.16
C GLN A 232 -8.61 -8.92 -13.15
N SER A 233 -7.97 -7.84 -12.69
CA SER A 233 -7.25 -6.92 -13.57
C SER A 233 -5.91 -6.47 -13.02
N ALA A 234 -4.90 -6.47 -13.89
CA ALA A 234 -3.63 -5.80 -13.68
C ALA A 234 -3.15 -5.19 -15.00
N ASN A 235 -2.66 -3.96 -14.99
CA ASN A 235 -1.91 -3.44 -16.13
C ASN A 235 -0.46 -3.91 -16.06
N ILE A 236 0.12 -4.27 -17.20
CA ILE A 236 1.53 -4.60 -17.29
C ILE A 236 2.32 -3.36 -17.72
N PRO A 237 3.35 -2.94 -16.96
CA PRO A 237 4.24 -1.86 -17.37
C PRO A 237 4.93 -2.17 -18.69
N LYS A 238 4.97 -1.21 -19.61
CA LYS A 238 5.60 -1.37 -20.94
C LYS A 238 7.10 -1.73 -20.88
N ASN A 239 7.76 -1.38 -19.77
CA ASN A 239 9.20 -1.60 -19.55
C ASN A 239 9.51 -2.82 -18.66
N ILE A 240 8.52 -3.69 -18.41
CA ILE A 240 8.73 -4.89 -17.60
C ILE A 240 9.78 -5.80 -18.25
N LYS A 241 10.68 -6.33 -17.43
CA LYS A 241 11.79 -7.21 -17.84
C LYS A 241 11.59 -8.65 -17.43
N ASP A 242 10.90 -8.89 -16.31
CA ASP A 242 10.81 -10.20 -15.69
C ASP A 242 9.48 -10.35 -14.93
N PHE A 243 8.83 -11.48 -15.14
CA PHE A 243 7.80 -12.02 -14.25
C PHE A 243 8.41 -13.18 -13.48
N GLY A 244 8.64 -12.95 -12.19
CA GLY A 244 9.22 -13.91 -11.28
C GLY A 244 8.34 -15.13 -11.07
N VAL A 245 8.97 -16.23 -10.65
CA VAL A 245 8.33 -17.54 -10.45
C VAL A 245 7.06 -17.40 -9.61
N GLY A 246 5.93 -17.84 -10.16
CA GLY A 246 4.64 -17.83 -9.49
C GLY A 246 4.10 -16.45 -9.13
N CYS A 247 4.58 -15.35 -9.74
CA CYS A 247 4.15 -14.00 -9.37
C CYS A 247 2.63 -13.77 -9.45
N PHE A 248 1.91 -14.43 -10.36
CA PHE A 248 0.44 -14.46 -10.43
C PHE A 248 -0.12 -15.87 -10.21
N LYS A 249 0.64 -16.80 -9.61
CA LYS A 249 0.18 -18.17 -9.41
C LYS A 249 -1.13 -18.19 -8.61
N ASP A 250 -2.08 -19.00 -9.03
CA ASP A 250 -3.42 -19.14 -8.45
C ASP A 250 -4.26 -17.84 -8.44
N CYS A 251 -3.96 -16.86 -9.31
CA CYS A 251 -4.87 -15.75 -9.62
C CYS A 251 -6.00 -16.24 -10.55
N VAL A 252 -6.89 -17.07 -10.01
CA VAL A 252 -7.88 -17.82 -10.78
C VAL A 252 -8.90 -16.95 -11.52
N GLU A 253 -9.14 -15.73 -11.05
CA GLU A 253 -10.06 -14.76 -11.65
C GLU A 253 -9.41 -13.81 -12.67
N LEU A 254 -8.09 -13.90 -12.90
CA LEU A 254 -7.34 -12.95 -13.72
C LEU A 254 -7.73 -13.05 -15.20
N CYS A 255 -8.49 -12.07 -15.67
CA CYS A 255 -9.08 -12.04 -17.01
C CYS A 255 -8.76 -10.78 -17.80
N ASN A 256 -8.41 -9.68 -17.14
CA ASN A 256 -8.05 -8.40 -17.75
C ASN A 256 -6.56 -8.14 -17.56
N LEU A 257 -5.77 -8.88 -18.33
CA LEU A 257 -4.31 -8.77 -18.37
C LEU A 257 -3.86 -8.67 -19.83
N GLU A 258 -3.42 -7.49 -20.23
CA GLU A 258 -2.83 -7.25 -21.56
C GLU A 258 -1.31 -7.17 -21.42
N ILE A 259 -0.59 -7.82 -22.34
CA ILE A 259 0.87 -7.72 -22.41
C ILE A 259 1.21 -6.70 -23.51
N PRO A 260 1.75 -5.51 -23.17
CA PRO A 260 2.12 -4.48 -24.13
C PRO A 260 3.00 -5.00 -25.27
N GLU A 261 2.79 -4.48 -26.49
CA GLU A 261 3.57 -4.85 -27.68
C GLU A 261 5.04 -4.40 -27.60
N GLU A 262 5.30 -3.35 -26.81
CA GLU A 262 6.63 -2.81 -26.51
C GLU A 262 7.56 -3.84 -25.85
N ILE A 263 6.98 -4.82 -25.14
CA ILE A 263 7.72 -5.90 -24.52
C ILE A 263 8.16 -6.87 -25.63
N LYS A 264 9.44 -6.80 -26.00
CA LYS A 264 10.03 -7.66 -27.04
C LYS A 264 10.71 -8.92 -26.51
N LYS A 265 11.12 -8.89 -25.25
CA LYS A 265 11.82 -9.99 -24.58
C LYS A 265 11.59 -9.90 -23.07
N LEU A 266 11.42 -11.05 -22.46
CA LEU A 266 11.38 -11.22 -21.01
C LEU A 266 12.54 -12.10 -20.56
N VAL A 267 13.01 -11.89 -19.34
CA VAL A 267 13.82 -12.87 -18.63
C VAL A 267 12.87 -13.99 -18.22
N VAL A 268 13.13 -15.20 -18.69
CA VAL A 268 12.30 -16.37 -18.38
C VAL A 268 13.14 -17.38 -17.63
N SER A 269 12.72 -17.71 -16.40
CA SER A 269 13.35 -18.78 -15.63
C SER A 269 12.97 -20.16 -16.17
N GLU A 270 13.83 -21.16 -15.95
CA GLU A 270 13.58 -22.55 -16.36
C GLU A 270 12.33 -23.15 -15.68
N PHE A 271 11.98 -22.65 -14.48
CA PHE A 271 10.83 -23.06 -13.68
C PHE A 271 9.72 -22.02 -13.72
N ASN A 272 9.39 -21.54 -14.91
CA ASN A 272 8.38 -20.51 -15.07
C ASN A 272 6.96 -21.02 -14.76
N SER A 273 6.45 -20.61 -13.62
CA SER A 273 5.07 -20.82 -13.15
C SER A 273 4.33 -19.51 -12.90
N SER A 274 4.79 -18.42 -13.51
CA SER A 274 4.33 -17.05 -13.22
C SER A 274 2.82 -16.90 -13.27
N PHE A 275 2.17 -17.62 -14.18
CA PHE A 275 0.72 -17.59 -14.38
C PHE A 275 0.07 -18.96 -14.16
N GLU A 276 0.71 -19.86 -13.42
CA GLU A 276 0.17 -21.18 -13.09
C GLU A 276 -1.20 -21.01 -12.39
N GLY A 277 -2.24 -21.69 -12.88
CA GLY A 277 -3.58 -21.59 -12.29
C GLY A 277 -4.37 -20.34 -12.67
N CYS A 278 -3.84 -19.45 -13.53
CA CYS A 278 -4.56 -18.29 -14.08
C CYS A 278 -5.56 -18.70 -15.17
N LYS A 279 -6.61 -19.43 -14.78
CA LYS A 279 -7.54 -20.12 -15.69
C LYS A 279 -8.37 -19.20 -16.59
N LYS A 280 -8.54 -17.93 -16.22
CA LYS A 280 -9.35 -16.96 -16.96
C LYS A 280 -8.55 -16.04 -17.89
N LEU A 281 -7.23 -16.25 -18.03
CA LEU A 281 -6.43 -15.40 -18.91
C LEU A 281 -6.94 -15.45 -20.37
N PRO A 282 -7.05 -14.31 -21.07
CA PRO A 282 -7.50 -14.28 -22.46
C PRO A 282 -6.59 -15.10 -23.38
N ILE A 283 -7.17 -15.67 -24.44
CA ILE A 283 -6.42 -16.43 -25.45
C ILE A 283 -5.30 -15.58 -26.07
N ALA A 284 -5.57 -14.30 -26.35
CA ALA A 284 -4.59 -13.36 -26.89
C ALA A 284 -3.39 -13.18 -25.94
N THR A 285 -3.65 -12.98 -24.65
CA THR A 285 -2.62 -12.87 -23.60
C THR A 285 -1.76 -14.13 -23.52
N ARG A 286 -2.39 -15.32 -23.51
CA ARG A 286 -1.66 -16.61 -23.49
C ARG A 286 -0.77 -16.77 -24.73
N LYS A 287 -1.28 -16.40 -25.91
CA LYS A 287 -0.51 -16.45 -27.17
C LYS A 287 0.70 -15.52 -27.09
N ARG A 288 0.50 -14.28 -26.65
CA ARG A 288 1.56 -13.30 -26.50
C ARG A 288 2.64 -13.74 -25.50
N LEU A 289 2.24 -14.30 -24.36
CA LEU A 289 3.18 -14.86 -23.38
C LEU A 289 4.02 -16.02 -23.97
N LYS A 290 3.42 -16.91 -24.77
CA LYS A 290 4.15 -17.98 -25.47
C LYS A 290 5.18 -17.43 -26.46
N GLU A 291 4.84 -16.39 -27.22
CA GLU A 291 5.77 -15.71 -28.14
C GLU A 291 6.97 -15.11 -27.38
N LEU A 292 6.77 -14.69 -26.14
CA LEU A 292 7.80 -14.15 -25.25
C LEU A 292 8.58 -15.22 -24.48
N GLY A 293 8.37 -16.50 -24.77
CA GLY A 293 9.11 -17.61 -24.17
C GLY A 293 8.48 -18.19 -22.88
N TYR A 294 7.27 -17.78 -22.49
CA TYR A 294 6.53 -18.40 -21.37
C TYR A 294 5.91 -19.74 -21.82
N THR A 295 6.78 -20.70 -22.12
CA THR A 295 6.46 -22.04 -22.58
C THR A 295 6.93 -23.07 -21.55
N GLY A 296 6.09 -24.03 -21.14
CA GLY A 296 6.53 -25.06 -20.18
C GLY A 296 5.39 -25.82 -19.51
N ARG A 297 5.72 -26.95 -18.87
CA ARG A 297 4.77 -27.85 -18.17
C ARG A 297 3.97 -27.16 -17.05
N TYR A 298 4.51 -26.09 -16.48
CA TYR A 298 3.92 -25.34 -15.36
C TYR A 298 3.06 -24.14 -15.80
N ASN A 299 3.01 -23.82 -17.09
CA ASN A 299 2.14 -22.79 -17.65
C ASN A 299 0.81 -23.40 -18.14
N THR A 300 0.12 -24.08 -17.24
CA THR A 300 -1.26 -24.56 -17.45
C THR A 300 -2.22 -23.41 -17.20
N PHE A 301 -2.53 -22.70 -18.28
CA PHE A 301 -3.59 -21.67 -18.33
C PHE A 301 -4.95 -22.30 -18.59
#